data_AF-A0A3D0NUR5-F1
#
_entry.id   AF-A0A3D0NUR5-F1
#
_cell.length_a   1.000
_cell.length_b   1.000
_cell.length_c   1.000
_cell.angle_alpha   90.00
_cell.angle_beta   90.00
_cell.angle_gamma   90.00
#
_symmetry.space_group_name_H-M   'P 1'
#
loop_
_entity.id
_entity.type
_entity.pdbx_description
1 polymer ?
#
loop_
_entity_poly.entity_id
_entity_poly.type
_entity_poly.pdbx_seq_one_letter_code
_entity_poly.pdbx_strand_id
1 'polypeptide(L)'
;MLPKRIGWNGRLFPIGCVFPQNHYLRCVMTELEKLLSIVPASPEAGIDWETIESDILPDYAARMKATQQNPLYHAEGDVWAHTRMVCEYLVKDKEFWCASLRERQELFIAALLHDIGKIVTTKWQDGAWTSPNHAIKGAVMARKLLWKDYGLCGTREWMCFRETICLLVRYHMITPYAMEKNNAGQRLIKIAANGELAKDFTLKKLFLLSKADVNGKISDSNVQSEEAVMMAAALAQEMGCYERPLSFASFYTEYAFLSGRNVTPEAELYNDTEMEVIMLCGLPGTGKDTWIRVVYPDYPMVSLDNIRREHGLSPVGSQQEAVRIAREQMKELLRQKKSFVWNATSLTPELRANIVNLCTAYHAYVKMVFLETD
;
A
#
# COMPACT_ATOMS: atom_id res chain seq x y z
N MET A 1 -33.76 25.03 24.87
CA MET A 1 -34.45 24.42 26.02
C MET A 1 -35.42 23.35 25.52
N LEU A 2 -35.03 22.08 25.55
CA LEU A 2 -35.95 20.98 25.93
C LEU A 2 -36.22 21.13 27.45
N PRO A 3 -37.29 20.58 28.09
CA PRO A 3 -37.84 19.23 27.82
C PRO A 3 -39.34 18.98 28.16
N LYS A 4 -39.84 17.76 27.86
CA LYS A 4 -40.76 16.88 28.67
C LYS A 4 -41.19 15.69 27.79
N ARG A 5 -40.58 14.50 27.88
CA ARG A 5 -40.88 13.35 28.76
C ARG A 5 -42.38 13.04 28.94
N ILE A 6 -42.83 11.93 28.34
CA ILE A 6 -43.98 11.12 28.77
C ILE A 6 -43.47 9.67 28.88
N GLY A 7 -43.74 9.04 30.01
CA GLY A 7 -43.30 7.69 30.35
C GLY A 7 -44.41 6.64 30.28
N TRP A 8 -43.95 5.40 30.12
CA TRP A 8 -44.38 4.15 30.77
C TRP A 8 -45.88 3.80 30.87
N ASN A 9 -46.23 2.64 30.30
CA ASN A 9 -47.16 1.70 30.92
C ASN A 9 -46.72 0.26 30.63
N GLY A 10 -46.40 -0.47 31.70
CA GLY A 10 -46.04 -1.88 31.67
C GLY A 10 -47.25 -2.82 31.76
N ARG A 11 -47.05 -4.07 31.36
CA ARG A 11 -47.77 -5.23 31.90
C ARG A 11 -46.75 -6.33 32.22
N LEU A 12 -46.94 -6.91 33.40
CA LEU A 12 -46.15 -7.95 34.06
C LEU A 12 -46.72 -9.34 33.79
N PHE A 13 -45.85 -10.33 34.05
CA PHE A 13 -46.02 -11.76 34.41
C PHE A 13 -45.51 -12.79 33.38
N PRO A 14 -44.97 -13.96 33.80
CA PRO A 14 -44.30 -14.29 35.07
C PRO A 14 -42.92 -14.98 34.90
N ILE A 15 -42.27 -15.10 36.06
CA ILE A 15 -40.98 -15.68 36.40
C ILE A 15 -40.92 -17.20 36.11
N GLY A 16 -39.76 -17.68 35.66
CA GLY A 16 -39.28 -19.02 35.96
C GLY A 16 -38.82 -19.86 34.78
N CYS A 17 -37.59 -19.64 34.30
CA CYS A 17 -36.82 -20.70 33.65
C CYS A 17 -35.35 -20.59 34.08
N VAL A 18 -34.89 -21.71 34.65
CA VAL A 18 -33.55 -21.99 35.15
C VAL A 18 -32.52 -21.73 34.06
N PHE A 19 -31.54 -20.87 34.31
CA PHE A 19 -30.34 -20.75 33.47
C PHE A 19 -29.44 -21.97 33.71
N PRO A 20 -29.09 -22.76 32.68
CA PRO A 20 -27.97 -23.68 32.80
C PRO A 20 -26.69 -22.84 32.84
N GLN A 21 -25.97 -22.94 33.95
CA GLN A 21 -24.57 -22.56 34.03
C GLN A 21 -23.74 -23.41 33.06
N ASN A 22 -22.63 -22.82 32.60
CA ASN A 22 -21.56 -23.39 31.79
C ASN A 22 -21.81 -23.57 30.28
N HIS A 23 -21.39 -22.56 29.52
CA HIS A 23 -20.49 -22.79 28.39
C HIS A 23 -19.44 -21.68 28.36
N TYR A 24 -18.19 -22.02 28.68
CA TYR A 24 -17.02 -21.24 28.30
C TYR A 24 -16.97 -21.20 26.76
N LEU A 25 -17.55 -20.17 26.16
CA LEU A 25 -17.19 -19.77 24.81
C LEU A 25 -15.79 -19.15 24.92
N ARG A 26 -14.74 -19.95 24.70
CA ARG A 26 -13.43 -19.38 24.32
C ARG A 26 -13.70 -18.54 23.07
N CYS A 27 -13.60 -17.22 23.19
CA CYS A 27 -13.60 -16.34 22.03
C CYS A 27 -12.35 -16.72 21.22
N VAL A 28 -12.52 -17.48 20.14
CA VAL A 28 -11.43 -17.80 19.23
C VAL A 28 -11.14 -16.51 18.46
N MET A 29 -9.96 -15.94 18.66
CA MET A 29 -9.52 -14.77 17.91
C MET A 29 -9.52 -15.09 16.41
N THR A 30 -10.05 -14.17 15.62
CA THR A 30 -9.92 -14.17 14.16
C THR A 30 -8.44 -14.05 13.76
N GLU A 31 -8.09 -14.48 12.54
CA GLU A 31 -6.70 -14.36 12.05
C GLU A 31 -6.21 -12.90 12.05
N LEU A 32 -7.11 -11.95 11.78
CA LEU A 32 -6.80 -10.53 11.87
C LEU A 32 -6.48 -10.11 13.31
N GLU A 33 -7.29 -10.51 14.28
CA GLU A 33 -7.05 -10.19 15.70
C GLU A 33 -5.72 -10.80 16.18
N LYS A 34 -5.40 -12.03 15.74
CA LYS A 34 -4.10 -12.64 16.03
C LYS A 34 -2.97 -11.81 15.45
N LEU A 35 -3.02 -11.45 14.17
CA LEU A 35 -2.01 -10.60 13.52
C LEU A 35 -1.83 -9.26 14.24
N LEU A 36 -2.92 -8.60 14.63
CA LEU A 36 -2.87 -7.30 15.30
C LEU A 36 -2.33 -7.38 16.75
N SER A 37 -2.37 -8.57 17.36
CA SER A 37 -1.92 -8.82 18.73
C SER A 37 -0.42 -9.08 18.87
N ILE A 38 0.31 -9.29 17.76
CA ILE A 38 1.74 -9.64 17.79
C ILE A 38 2.65 -8.47 18.22
N VAL A 39 2.11 -7.25 18.25
CA VAL A 39 2.85 -6.08 18.72
C VAL A 39 3.04 -6.20 20.22
N PRO A 40 4.28 -6.08 20.74
CA PRO A 40 4.52 -6.11 22.18
C PRO A 40 3.65 -5.12 22.95
N ALA A 41 3.15 -5.54 24.12
CA ALA A 41 2.29 -4.71 24.95
C ALA A 41 3.05 -3.55 25.61
N SER A 42 4.35 -3.74 25.88
CA SER A 42 5.25 -2.74 26.45
C SER A 42 6.69 -2.96 25.97
N PRO A 43 7.60 -1.98 26.14
CA PRO A 43 9.03 -2.13 25.80
C PRO A 43 9.69 -3.32 26.50
N GLU A 44 9.21 -3.70 27.68
CA GLU A 44 9.75 -4.77 28.52
C GLU A 44 9.18 -6.16 28.20
N ALA A 45 8.01 -6.23 27.55
CA ALA A 45 7.30 -7.48 27.29
C ALA A 45 8.03 -8.43 26.33
N GLY A 46 9.00 -7.91 25.55
CA GLY A 46 9.68 -8.67 24.50
C GLY A 46 8.76 -9.04 23.33
N ILE A 47 9.32 -9.72 22.33
CA ILE A 47 8.57 -10.19 21.15
C ILE A 47 8.29 -11.68 21.33
N ASP A 48 7.03 -12.08 21.19
CA ASP A 48 6.62 -13.48 21.19
C ASP A 48 6.92 -14.14 19.83
N TRP A 49 8.19 -14.49 19.65
CA TRP A 49 8.67 -15.15 18.43
C TRP A 49 8.05 -16.53 18.21
N GLU A 50 7.65 -17.24 19.27
CA GLU A 50 7.04 -18.57 19.16
C GLU A 50 5.68 -18.47 18.49
N THR A 51 4.82 -17.57 18.97
CA THR A 51 3.50 -17.32 18.36
C THR A 51 3.65 -16.80 16.92
N ILE A 52 4.59 -15.89 16.66
CA ILE A 52 4.82 -15.37 15.30
C ILE A 52 5.23 -16.49 14.34
N GLU A 53 6.12 -17.38 14.75
CA GLU A 53 6.61 -18.46 13.89
C GLU A 53 5.62 -19.62 13.74
N SER A 54 4.78 -19.89 14.73
CA SER A 54 3.86 -21.04 14.70
C SER A 54 2.49 -20.70 14.12
N ASP A 55 1.93 -19.56 14.54
CA ASP A 55 0.52 -19.23 14.29
C ASP A 55 0.34 -18.14 13.23
N ILE A 56 1.32 -17.24 13.08
CA ILE A 56 1.18 -16.06 12.21
C ILE A 56 1.87 -16.30 10.87
N LEU A 57 3.18 -16.58 10.86
CA LEU A 57 3.98 -16.68 9.64
C LEU A 57 4.72 -18.02 9.47
N PRO A 58 4.11 -19.20 9.68
CA PRO A 58 4.86 -20.47 9.69
C PRO A 58 5.61 -20.78 8.38
N ASP A 59 4.95 -20.71 7.23
CA ASP A 59 5.61 -20.94 5.92
C ASP A 59 6.66 -19.87 5.62
N TYR A 60 6.33 -18.60 5.88
CA TYR A 60 7.22 -17.49 5.56
C TYR A 60 8.45 -17.47 6.46
N ALA A 61 8.31 -17.67 7.77
CA ALA A 61 9.43 -17.75 8.71
C ALA A 61 10.36 -18.92 8.35
N ALA A 62 9.81 -20.11 8.05
CA ALA A 62 10.62 -21.25 7.61
C ALA A 62 11.41 -20.95 6.32
N ARG A 63 10.78 -20.31 5.35
CA ARG A 63 11.43 -19.95 4.07
C ARG A 63 12.44 -18.81 4.22
N MET A 64 12.20 -17.85 5.12
CA MET A 64 13.16 -16.79 5.45
C MET A 64 14.39 -17.36 6.16
N LYS A 65 14.22 -18.31 7.09
CA LYS A 65 15.34 -19.07 7.71
C LYS A 65 16.18 -19.82 6.67
N ALA A 66 15.52 -20.36 5.64
CA ALA A 66 16.21 -21.04 4.54
C ALA A 66 16.88 -20.08 3.52
N THR A 67 16.59 -18.78 3.58
CA THR A 67 17.09 -17.79 2.62
C THR A 67 18.37 -17.14 3.15
N GLN A 68 19.51 -17.48 2.54
CA GLN A 68 20.82 -16.94 2.91
C GLN A 68 20.94 -15.45 2.57
N GLN A 69 21.72 -14.73 3.35
CA GLN A 69 22.11 -13.35 3.09
C GLN A 69 23.60 -13.24 2.75
N ASN A 70 23.99 -12.07 2.25
CA ASN A 70 25.39 -11.79 1.96
C ASN A 70 26.14 -11.55 3.28
N PRO A 71 27.12 -12.39 3.66
CA PRO A 71 27.82 -12.27 4.94
C PRO A 71 28.57 -10.95 5.14
N LEU A 72 28.91 -10.25 4.05
CA LEU A 72 29.56 -8.93 4.12
C LEU A 72 28.64 -7.86 4.72
N TYR A 73 27.34 -7.94 4.43
CA TYR A 73 26.35 -6.95 4.86
C TYR A 73 25.42 -7.47 5.97
N HIS A 74 25.39 -8.79 6.14
CA HIS A 74 24.47 -9.53 6.99
C HIS A 74 25.20 -10.74 7.61
N ALA A 75 26.12 -10.49 8.54
CA ALA A 75 26.89 -11.54 9.19
C ALA A 75 26.02 -12.44 10.09
N GLU A 76 24.79 -12.02 10.42
CA GLU A 76 23.78 -12.83 11.11
C GLU A 76 23.27 -14.03 10.30
N GLY A 77 23.53 -14.08 8.99
CA GLY A 77 23.41 -15.28 8.16
C GLY A 77 22.16 -15.34 7.29
N ASP A 78 20.96 -15.44 7.86
CA ASP A 78 19.72 -15.62 7.12
C ASP A 78 18.73 -14.46 7.25
N VAL A 79 17.72 -14.44 6.38
CA VAL A 79 16.74 -13.35 6.30
C VAL A 79 15.88 -13.27 7.56
N TRP A 80 15.59 -14.39 8.21
CA TRP A 80 14.77 -14.39 9.42
C TRP A 80 15.56 -13.90 10.64
N ALA A 81 16.82 -14.30 10.78
CA ALA A 81 17.71 -13.80 11.83
C ALA A 81 17.82 -12.27 11.77
N HIS A 82 18.03 -11.71 10.58
CA HIS A 82 18.00 -10.27 10.34
C HIS A 82 16.66 -9.64 10.71
N THR A 83 15.56 -10.18 10.19
CA THR A 83 14.21 -9.68 10.49
C THR A 83 13.94 -9.61 11.99
N ARG A 84 14.39 -10.61 12.75
CA ARG A 84 14.28 -10.62 14.20
C ARG A 84 15.05 -9.47 14.86
N MET A 85 16.30 -9.27 14.45
CA MET A 85 17.13 -8.18 14.95
C MET A 85 16.54 -6.79 14.62
N VAL A 86 15.96 -6.61 13.43
CA VAL A 86 15.26 -5.39 13.02
C VAL A 86 14.05 -5.12 13.92
N CYS A 87 13.20 -6.12 14.15
CA CYS A 87 12.05 -5.98 15.05
C CYS A 87 12.49 -5.71 16.49
N GLU A 88 13.51 -6.40 16.99
CA GLU A 88 14.06 -6.21 18.33
C GLU A 88 14.67 -4.82 18.53
N TYR A 89 15.29 -4.24 17.49
CA TYR A 89 15.74 -2.86 17.52
C TYR A 89 14.54 -1.90 17.52
N LEU A 90 13.58 -2.11 16.62
CA LEU A 90 12.41 -1.25 16.47
C LEU A 90 11.62 -1.09 17.78
N VAL A 91 11.37 -2.19 18.50
CA VAL A 91 10.61 -2.16 19.76
C VAL A 91 11.39 -1.59 20.94
N LYS A 92 12.68 -1.27 20.78
CA LYS A 92 13.48 -0.53 21.76
C LYS A 92 13.55 0.96 21.45
N ASP A 93 13.14 1.37 20.24
CA ASP A 93 13.16 2.76 19.84
C ASP A 93 12.03 3.55 20.53
N LYS A 94 12.35 4.72 21.08
CA LYS A 94 11.38 5.57 21.77
C LYS A 94 10.30 6.11 20.83
N GLU A 95 10.66 6.43 19.58
CA GLU A 95 9.71 6.95 18.60
C GLU A 95 8.62 5.94 18.27
N PHE A 96 8.93 4.65 18.27
CA PHE A 96 7.95 3.58 18.11
C PHE A 96 6.88 3.63 19.21
N TRP A 97 7.28 3.81 20.47
CA TRP A 97 6.36 3.87 21.61
C TRP A 97 5.61 5.19 21.75
N CYS A 98 6.10 6.27 21.14
CA CYS A 98 5.35 7.52 21.01
C CYS A 98 4.23 7.43 19.97
N ALA A 99 4.27 6.45 19.06
CA ALA A 99 3.24 6.25 18.04
C ALA A 99 1.99 5.58 18.61
N SER A 100 0.84 5.83 17.97
CA SER A 100 -0.42 5.18 18.33
C SER A 100 -0.35 3.66 18.12
N LEU A 101 -1.29 2.91 18.73
CA LEU A 101 -1.31 1.45 18.59
C LEU A 101 -1.38 0.99 17.12
N ARG A 102 -2.22 1.65 16.31
CA ARG A 102 -2.36 1.36 14.87
C ARG A 102 -1.03 1.54 14.14
N GLU A 103 -0.35 2.65 14.40
CA GLU A 103 0.94 2.94 13.76
C GLU A 103 2.02 1.95 14.18
N ARG A 104 2.03 1.53 15.45
CA ARG A 104 2.92 0.47 15.94
C ARG A 104 2.64 -0.86 15.26
N GLN A 105 1.37 -1.21 15.06
CA GLN A 105 0.97 -2.42 14.31
C GLN A 105 1.46 -2.37 12.86
N GLU A 106 1.26 -1.25 12.16
CA GLU A 106 1.75 -1.09 10.79
C GLU A 106 3.28 -1.18 10.71
N LEU A 107 4.01 -0.50 11.60
CA LEU A 107 5.47 -0.51 11.65
C LEU A 107 6.02 -1.90 11.97
N PHE A 108 5.45 -2.57 12.96
CA PHE A 108 5.93 -3.88 13.40
C PHE A 108 5.67 -4.96 12.34
N ILE A 109 4.46 -4.97 11.74
CA ILE A 109 4.14 -5.88 10.65
C ILE A 109 5.00 -5.55 9.41
N ALA A 110 5.24 -4.28 9.11
CA ALA A 110 6.14 -3.90 8.03
C ALA A 110 7.58 -4.38 8.29
N ALA A 111 8.08 -4.30 9.53
CA ALA A 111 9.39 -4.81 9.91
C ALA A 111 9.47 -6.34 9.73
N LEU A 112 8.45 -7.09 10.14
CA LEU A 112 8.40 -8.55 9.93
C LEU A 112 8.41 -8.94 8.44
N LEU A 113 7.88 -8.09 7.57
CA LEU A 113 7.69 -8.38 6.16
C LEU A 113 8.66 -7.64 5.23
N HIS A 114 9.53 -6.75 5.73
CA HIS A 114 10.34 -5.84 4.90
C HIS A 114 11.16 -6.59 3.84
N ASP A 115 11.69 -7.74 4.24
CA ASP A 115 12.54 -8.59 3.41
C ASP A 115 11.86 -9.87 2.90
N ILE A 116 10.54 -10.01 3.05
CA ILE A 116 9.80 -11.21 2.62
C ILE A 116 10.02 -11.53 1.12
N GLY A 117 10.33 -10.51 0.31
CA GLY A 117 10.63 -10.66 -1.10
C GLY A 117 11.92 -11.43 -1.38
N LYS A 118 12.90 -11.42 -0.45
CA LYS A 118 14.17 -12.11 -0.60
C LYS A 118 13.97 -13.61 -0.84
N ILE A 119 12.93 -14.21 -0.26
CA ILE A 119 12.55 -15.62 -0.43
C ILE A 119 12.53 -16.07 -1.91
N VAL A 120 12.05 -15.21 -2.82
CA VAL A 120 11.88 -15.56 -4.24
C VAL A 120 12.87 -14.87 -5.17
N THR A 121 13.70 -13.97 -4.64
CA THR A 121 14.64 -13.18 -5.43
C THR A 121 16.10 -13.45 -5.10
N THR A 122 16.39 -14.01 -3.92
CA THR A 122 17.76 -14.34 -3.51
C THR A 122 18.33 -15.42 -4.40
N LYS A 123 19.52 -15.16 -4.94
CA LYS A 123 20.27 -16.10 -5.77
C LYS A 123 21.77 -15.93 -5.54
N TRP A 124 22.51 -17.02 -5.73
CA TRP A 124 23.97 -16.98 -5.76
C TRP A 124 24.44 -16.50 -7.13
N GLN A 125 25.16 -15.39 -7.16
CA GLN A 125 25.68 -14.80 -8.38
C GLN A 125 27.02 -14.12 -8.11
N ASP A 126 28.01 -14.33 -9.00
CA ASP A 126 29.33 -13.69 -8.94
C ASP A 126 30.04 -13.84 -7.58
N GLY A 127 29.88 -15.01 -6.95
CA GLY A 127 30.49 -15.34 -5.66
C GLY A 127 29.80 -14.75 -4.44
N ALA A 128 28.61 -14.16 -4.59
CA ALA A 128 27.86 -13.57 -3.48
C ALA A 128 26.35 -13.86 -3.57
N TRP A 129 25.68 -13.82 -2.42
CA TRP A 129 24.22 -13.79 -2.36
C TRP A 129 23.71 -12.41 -2.74
N THR A 130 22.76 -12.37 -3.69
CA THR A 130 22.13 -11.12 -4.14
C THR A 130 20.62 -11.30 -4.22
N SER A 131 19.87 -10.24 -3.88
CA SER A 131 18.39 -10.25 -3.87
C SER A 131 17.82 -9.10 -4.71
N PRO A 132 17.98 -9.12 -6.04
CA PRO A 132 17.54 -8.03 -6.90
C PRO A 132 16.02 -7.84 -6.83
N ASN A 133 15.58 -6.58 -6.74
CA ASN A 133 14.16 -6.20 -6.71
C ASN A 133 13.33 -6.80 -5.55
N HIS A 134 13.97 -7.28 -4.48
CA HIS A 134 13.27 -7.93 -3.36
C HIS A 134 12.24 -7.00 -2.72
N ALA A 135 12.51 -5.70 -2.54
CA ALA A 135 11.53 -4.78 -1.95
C ALA A 135 10.24 -4.67 -2.79
N ILE A 136 10.37 -4.65 -4.13
CA ILE A 136 9.20 -4.63 -5.04
C ILE A 136 8.41 -5.93 -4.95
N LYS A 137 9.11 -7.08 -4.96
CA LYS A 137 8.46 -8.40 -4.84
C LYS A 137 7.85 -8.62 -3.46
N GLY A 138 8.53 -8.15 -2.42
CA GLY A 138 8.09 -8.21 -1.03
C GLY A 138 6.81 -7.44 -0.82
N ALA A 139 6.69 -6.23 -1.36
CA ALA A 139 5.45 -5.46 -1.30
C ALA A 139 4.25 -6.16 -2.00
N VAL A 140 4.51 -6.95 -3.04
CA VAL A 140 3.45 -7.76 -3.70
C VAL A 140 3.08 -8.97 -2.83
N MET A 141 4.07 -9.65 -2.26
CA MET A 141 3.86 -10.79 -1.37
C MET A 141 3.13 -10.37 -0.09
N ALA A 142 3.56 -9.28 0.56
CA ALA A 142 2.91 -8.71 1.73
C ALA A 142 1.45 -8.34 1.44
N ARG A 143 1.17 -7.67 0.31
CA ARG A 143 -0.21 -7.34 -0.08
C ARG A 143 -1.09 -8.58 -0.24
N LYS A 144 -0.55 -9.62 -0.88
CA LYS A 144 -1.29 -10.88 -1.07
C LYS A 144 -1.59 -11.56 0.26
N LEU A 145 -0.60 -11.67 1.14
CA LEU A 145 -0.71 -12.24 2.48
C LEU A 145 -1.76 -11.49 3.31
N LEU A 146 -1.58 -10.17 3.46
CA LEU A 146 -2.46 -9.31 4.26
C LEU A 146 -3.90 -9.28 3.73
N TRP A 147 -4.08 -9.33 2.41
CA TRP A 147 -5.41 -9.41 1.82
C TRP A 147 -6.03 -10.81 2.01
N LYS A 148 -5.39 -11.86 1.48
CA LYS A 148 -6.02 -13.17 1.36
C LYS A 148 -6.12 -13.92 2.69
N ASP A 149 -5.10 -13.79 3.52
CA ASP A 149 -4.95 -14.65 4.69
C ASP A 149 -5.44 -13.93 5.96
N TYR A 150 -5.38 -12.59 5.97
CA TYR A 150 -5.80 -11.75 7.11
C TYR A 150 -7.01 -10.84 6.84
N GLY A 151 -7.59 -10.88 5.63
CA GLY A 151 -8.83 -10.15 5.33
C GLY A 151 -8.72 -8.63 5.42
N LEU A 152 -7.52 -8.05 5.24
CA LEU A 152 -7.33 -6.59 5.24
C LEU A 152 -7.79 -5.99 3.91
N CYS A 153 -9.09 -6.07 3.61
CA CYS A 153 -9.72 -5.64 2.36
C CYS A 153 -11.14 -5.08 2.59
N GLY A 154 -11.79 -4.67 1.50
CA GLY A 154 -13.22 -4.31 1.45
C GLY A 154 -13.58 -2.94 2.03
N THR A 155 -12.90 -2.49 3.09
CA THR A 155 -13.10 -1.16 3.68
C THR A 155 -11.94 -0.22 3.36
N ARG A 156 -12.22 1.09 3.34
CA ARG A 156 -11.18 2.12 3.15
C ARG A 156 -10.12 2.07 4.26
N GLU A 157 -10.55 1.75 5.48
CA GLU A 157 -9.68 1.64 6.64
C GLU A 157 -8.68 0.49 6.49
N TRP A 158 -9.15 -0.71 6.10
CA TRP A 158 -8.27 -1.88 5.94
C TRP A 158 -7.40 -1.81 4.69
N MET A 159 -7.93 -1.24 3.60
CA MET A 159 -7.10 -0.88 2.45
C MET A 159 -5.98 0.08 2.85
N CYS A 160 -6.27 1.12 3.64
CA CYS A 160 -5.26 2.06 4.10
C CYS A 160 -4.18 1.37 4.93
N PHE A 161 -4.57 0.59 5.93
CA PHE A 161 -3.65 -0.16 6.79
C PHE A 161 -2.73 -1.10 6.00
N ARG A 162 -3.32 -1.92 5.12
CA ARG A 162 -2.58 -2.85 4.25
C ARG A 162 -1.62 -2.13 3.33
N GLU A 163 -2.08 -1.10 2.63
CA GLU A 163 -1.25 -0.38 1.66
C GLU A 163 -0.14 0.40 2.36
N THR A 164 -0.35 0.93 3.56
CA THR A 164 0.71 1.52 4.39
C THR A 164 1.83 0.53 4.64
N ILE A 165 1.52 -0.69 5.12
CA ILE A 165 2.51 -1.75 5.32
C ILE A 165 3.22 -2.08 4.01
N CYS A 166 2.48 -2.25 2.91
CA CYS A 166 3.06 -2.60 1.62
C CYS A 166 3.98 -1.51 1.07
N LEU A 167 3.68 -0.23 1.32
CA LEU A 167 4.51 0.91 0.91
C LEU A 167 5.77 1.00 1.77
N LEU A 168 5.68 0.73 3.07
CA LEU A 168 6.86 0.61 3.94
C LEU A 168 7.78 -0.51 3.45
N VAL A 169 7.25 -1.71 3.22
CA VAL A 169 8.01 -2.83 2.63
C VAL A 169 8.59 -2.47 1.26
N ARG A 170 7.85 -1.76 0.41
CA ARG A 170 8.32 -1.39 -0.93
C ARG A 170 9.52 -0.47 -0.91
N TYR A 171 9.56 0.46 0.04
CA TYR A 171 10.52 1.55 0.06
C TYR A 171 11.55 1.43 1.18
N HIS A 172 11.53 0.39 2.02
CA HIS A 172 12.39 0.27 3.20
C HIS A 172 13.89 0.48 2.93
N MET A 173 14.37 0.13 1.73
CA MET A 173 15.78 0.33 1.34
C MET A 173 16.16 1.79 1.03
N ILE A 174 15.26 2.76 1.19
CA ILE A 174 15.46 4.11 0.67
C ILE A 174 16.32 5.00 1.56
N THR A 175 17.57 4.64 1.81
CA THR A 175 18.38 5.48 2.70
C THR A 175 19.88 5.58 2.43
N PRO A 176 20.51 4.78 1.54
CA PRO A 176 21.84 5.14 1.01
C PRO A 176 21.77 5.74 -0.41
N TYR A 177 21.07 5.06 -1.32
CA TYR A 177 20.98 5.43 -2.75
C TYR A 177 20.08 6.63 -3.05
N ALA A 178 19.33 7.13 -2.07
CA ALA A 178 18.45 8.29 -2.25
C ALA A 178 19.26 9.58 -2.40
N MET A 179 20.39 9.69 -1.69
CA MET A 179 21.22 10.89 -1.62
C MET A 179 22.23 11.00 -2.77
N GLU A 180 22.56 9.88 -3.43
CA GLU A 180 23.59 9.83 -4.49
C GLU A 180 23.15 10.46 -5.83
N LYS A 181 21.90 10.92 -5.96
CA LYS A 181 21.35 11.45 -7.21
C LYS A 181 20.92 12.90 -7.06
N ASN A 182 21.16 13.69 -8.13
CA ASN A 182 20.78 15.11 -8.25
C ASN A 182 19.26 15.41 -8.09
N ASN A 183 18.41 14.42 -7.82
CA ASN A 183 16.96 14.55 -7.67
C ASN A 183 16.40 13.90 -6.39
N ALA A 184 17.23 13.75 -5.35
CA ALA A 184 16.86 13.14 -4.06
C ALA A 184 15.55 13.72 -3.48
N GLY A 185 15.42 15.04 -3.42
CA GLY A 185 14.22 15.72 -2.89
C GLY A 185 12.95 15.39 -3.69
N GLN A 186 13.02 15.45 -5.02
CA GLN A 186 11.88 15.09 -5.89
C GLN A 186 11.44 13.63 -5.70
N ARG A 187 12.40 12.72 -5.49
CA ARG A 187 12.12 11.31 -5.22
C ARG A 187 11.42 11.12 -3.88
N LEU A 188 11.85 11.83 -2.83
CA LEU A 188 11.20 11.80 -1.52
C LEU A 188 9.77 12.33 -1.60
N ILE A 189 9.56 13.48 -2.26
CA ILE A 189 8.21 14.04 -2.50
C ILE A 189 7.32 13.02 -3.22
N LYS A 190 7.82 12.36 -4.26
CA LYS A 190 7.08 11.34 -5.01
C LYS A 190 6.71 10.12 -4.16
N ILE A 191 7.53 9.76 -3.19
CA ILE A 191 7.24 8.66 -2.27
C ILE A 191 6.24 9.12 -1.22
N ALA A 192 6.43 10.29 -0.63
CA ALA A 192 5.50 10.90 0.31
C ALA A 192 4.09 11.03 -0.28
N ALA A 193 3.95 11.32 -1.57
CA ALA A 193 2.66 11.39 -2.27
C ALA A 193 1.81 10.11 -2.18
N ASN A 194 2.40 8.94 -1.88
CA ASN A 194 1.60 7.73 -1.62
C ASN A 194 0.70 7.88 -0.37
N GLY A 195 1.05 8.80 0.55
CA GLY A 195 0.23 9.19 1.69
C GLY A 195 -1.12 9.79 1.32
N GLU A 196 -1.30 10.27 0.08
CA GLU A 196 -2.62 10.70 -0.40
C GLU A 196 -3.60 9.54 -0.55
N LEU A 197 -3.08 8.35 -0.87
CA LEU A 197 -3.88 7.14 -1.07
C LEU A 197 -3.92 6.25 0.18
N ALA A 198 -2.81 6.15 0.91
CA ALA A 198 -2.72 5.43 2.18
C ALA A 198 -2.37 6.45 3.27
N LYS A 199 -3.39 7.04 3.90
CA LYS A 199 -3.26 8.19 4.80
C LYS A 199 -2.37 7.94 6.03
N ASP A 200 -2.20 6.68 6.41
CA ASP A 200 -1.29 6.30 7.49
C ASP A 200 0.19 6.26 7.04
N PHE A 201 0.48 6.21 5.73
CA PHE A 201 1.86 6.17 5.22
C PHE A 201 2.53 7.55 5.29
N THR A 202 3.70 7.61 5.93
CA THR A 202 4.55 8.81 6.04
C THR A 202 6.01 8.46 5.86
N LEU A 203 6.83 9.43 5.44
CA LEU A 203 8.29 9.23 5.37
C LEU A 203 8.88 9.05 6.77
N LYS A 204 8.30 9.67 7.81
CA LYS A 204 8.66 9.43 9.21
C LYS A 204 8.62 7.94 9.58
N LYS A 205 7.52 7.24 9.30
CA LYS A 205 7.42 5.78 9.53
C LYS A 205 8.45 5.02 8.70
N LEU A 206 8.64 5.43 7.45
CA LEU A 206 9.60 4.80 6.56
C LEU A 206 11.04 4.93 7.06
N PHE A 207 11.44 6.10 7.55
CA PHE A 207 12.78 6.33 8.09
C PHE A 207 12.97 5.66 9.45
N LEU A 208 11.93 5.57 10.28
CA LEU A 208 11.99 4.76 11.50
C LEU A 208 12.22 3.27 11.18
N LEU A 209 11.51 2.72 10.20
CA LEU A 209 11.75 1.35 9.71
C LEU A 209 13.16 1.20 9.11
N SER A 210 13.61 2.16 8.30
CA SER A 210 14.94 2.13 7.67
C SER A 210 16.06 2.19 8.70
N LYS A 211 15.89 2.99 9.77
CA LYS A 211 16.80 3.06 10.90
C LYS A 211 16.88 1.72 11.63
N ALA A 212 15.74 1.07 11.85
CA ALA A 212 15.69 -0.26 12.46
C ALA A 212 16.34 -1.34 11.57
N ASP A 213 16.16 -1.27 10.25
CA ASP A 213 16.79 -2.17 9.28
C ASP A 213 18.32 -2.03 9.28
N VAL A 214 18.82 -0.79 9.29
CA VAL A 214 20.26 -0.50 9.32
C VAL A 214 20.91 -0.92 10.63
N ASN A 215 20.26 -0.68 11.76
CA ASN A 215 20.83 -0.96 13.07
C ASN A 215 20.52 -2.36 13.60
N GLY A 216 19.52 -3.03 13.03
CA GLY A 216 19.13 -4.40 13.35
C GLY A 216 19.88 -5.45 12.54
N LYS A 217 21.20 -5.28 12.32
CA LYS A 217 22.04 -6.24 11.58
C LYS A 217 23.49 -6.23 12.08
N ILE A 218 24.23 -7.27 11.73
CA ILE A 218 25.67 -7.37 12.04
C ILE A 218 26.46 -7.03 10.76
N SER A 219 26.99 -5.80 10.67
CA SER A 219 27.84 -5.37 9.57
C SER A 219 28.80 -4.24 9.97
N ASP A 220 29.94 -4.13 9.28
CA ASP A 220 30.96 -3.10 9.55
C ASP A 220 30.55 -1.70 9.03
N SER A 221 29.52 -1.60 8.18
CA SER A 221 29.09 -0.36 7.51
C SER A 221 27.81 0.27 8.09
N ASN A 222 27.43 -0.10 9.32
CA ASN A 222 26.18 0.39 9.94
C ASN A 222 26.19 1.92 10.10
N VAL A 223 27.29 2.51 10.57
CA VAL A 223 27.40 3.97 10.82
C VAL A 223 27.12 4.79 9.57
N GLN A 224 27.77 4.45 8.45
CA GLN A 224 27.60 5.18 7.18
C GLN A 224 26.16 5.06 6.65
N SER A 225 25.55 3.88 6.81
CA SER A 225 24.16 3.65 6.41
C SER A 225 23.19 4.46 7.28
N GLU A 226 23.46 4.56 8.58
CA GLU A 226 22.63 5.33 9.52
C GLU A 226 22.74 6.83 9.26
N GLU A 227 23.94 7.36 9.03
CA GLU A 227 24.13 8.75 8.62
C GLU A 227 23.33 9.09 7.35
N ALA A 228 23.32 8.18 6.37
CA ALA A 228 22.56 8.38 5.14
C ALA A 228 21.04 8.38 5.38
N VAL A 229 20.53 7.53 6.30
CA VAL A 229 19.13 7.59 6.77
C VAL A 229 18.82 8.97 7.36
N MET A 230 19.69 9.47 8.26
CA MET A 230 19.50 10.75 8.93
C MET A 230 19.52 11.93 7.94
N MET A 231 20.43 11.91 6.96
CA MET A 231 20.49 12.94 5.92
C MET A 231 19.23 12.94 5.04
N ALA A 232 18.74 11.76 4.65
CA ALA A 232 17.50 11.65 3.88
C ALA A 232 16.28 12.14 4.67
N ALA A 233 16.23 11.87 5.98
CA ALA A 233 15.19 12.38 6.86
C ALA A 233 15.23 13.91 6.98
N ALA A 234 16.42 14.49 7.16
CA ALA A 234 16.60 15.95 7.20
C ALA A 234 16.18 16.61 5.87
N LEU A 235 16.53 16.02 4.73
CA LEU A 235 16.09 16.50 3.43
C LEU A 235 14.56 16.42 3.27
N ALA A 236 13.93 15.33 3.72
CA ALA A 236 12.47 15.22 3.69
C ALA A 236 11.77 16.29 4.54
N GLN A 237 12.38 16.68 5.67
CA GLN A 237 11.89 17.78 6.51
C GLN A 237 12.04 19.13 5.82
N GLU A 238 13.21 19.41 5.23
CA GLU A 238 13.46 20.63 4.45
C GLU A 238 12.48 20.77 3.27
N MET A 239 12.23 19.66 2.56
CA MET A 239 11.27 19.59 1.46
C MET A 239 9.80 19.60 1.92
N GLY A 240 9.52 19.62 3.23
CA GLY A 240 8.16 19.67 3.77
C GLY A 240 7.32 18.40 3.58
N CYS A 241 7.96 17.24 3.35
CA CYS A 241 7.28 15.98 3.02
C CYS A 241 7.52 14.83 4.03
N TYR A 242 8.10 15.13 5.20
CA TYR A 242 8.47 14.14 6.22
C TYR A 242 7.26 13.46 6.89
N GLU A 243 6.32 14.25 7.41
CA GLU A 243 5.16 13.74 8.16
C GLU A 243 3.89 13.59 7.31
N ARG A 244 3.86 14.19 6.12
CA ARG A 244 2.71 14.19 5.21
C ARG A 244 3.16 14.41 3.77
N PRO A 245 2.31 14.08 2.77
CA PRO A 245 2.53 14.52 1.40
C PRO A 245 2.75 16.04 1.31
N LEU A 246 3.57 16.46 0.34
CA LEU A 246 3.76 17.88 0.03
C LEU A 246 2.46 18.47 -0.53
N SER A 247 2.08 19.66 -0.08
CA SER A 247 0.97 20.41 -0.65
C SER A 247 1.37 21.07 -1.98
N PHE A 248 0.51 20.99 -2.99
CA PHE A 248 0.68 21.67 -4.27
C PHE A 248 -0.39 22.76 -4.44
N ALA A 249 -0.13 23.74 -5.31
CA ALA A 249 -1.09 24.81 -5.63
C ALA A 249 -2.43 24.25 -6.16
N SER A 250 -2.36 23.23 -7.02
CA SER A 250 -3.52 22.49 -7.52
C SER A 250 -3.16 21.06 -7.91
N PHE A 251 -4.17 20.21 -8.11
CA PHE A 251 -4.00 18.84 -8.62
C PHE A 251 -3.30 18.82 -10.00
N TYR A 252 -3.45 19.88 -10.79
CA TYR A 252 -2.79 19.99 -12.09
C TYR A 252 -1.28 20.23 -11.91
N THR A 253 -0.87 21.11 -11.00
CA THR A 253 0.53 21.31 -10.61
C THR A 253 1.14 20.06 -10.00
N GLU A 254 0.41 19.37 -9.12
CA GLU A 254 0.84 18.10 -8.54
C GLU A 254 1.11 17.05 -9.63
N TYR A 255 0.16 16.83 -10.55
CA TYR A 255 0.34 15.91 -11.66
C TYR A 255 1.55 16.30 -12.53
N ALA A 256 1.72 17.59 -12.81
CA ALA A 256 2.85 18.08 -13.58
C ALA A 256 4.19 17.72 -12.92
N PHE A 257 4.33 18.02 -11.64
CA PHE A 257 5.52 17.74 -10.85
C PHE A 257 5.81 16.24 -10.77
N LEU A 258 4.83 15.42 -10.38
CA LEU A 258 5.03 13.98 -10.15
C LEU A 258 5.27 13.19 -11.44
N SER A 259 4.87 13.75 -12.59
CA SER A 259 5.18 13.25 -13.94
C SER A 259 6.59 13.59 -14.41
N GLY A 260 7.36 14.36 -13.62
CA GLY A 260 8.75 14.72 -13.91
C GLY A 260 8.91 16.02 -14.69
N ARG A 261 7.86 16.85 -14.82
CA ARG A 261 8.03 18.22 -15.34
C ARG A 261 8.76 19.07 -14.31
N ASN A 262 9.65 19.93 -14.77
CA ASN A 262 10.36 20.87 -13.91
C ASN A 262 9.44 22.05 -13.55
N VAL A 263 8.62 21.87 -12.52
CA VAL A 263 7.64 22.86 -12.05
C VAL A 263 7.82 23.10 -10.55
N THR A 264 7.49 24.30 -10.10
CA THR A 264 7.52 24.66 -8.68
C THR A 264 6.19 24.22 -8.02
N PRO A 265 6.21 23.50 -6.89
CA PRO A 265 4.99 23.00 -6.24
C PRO A 265 3.94 24.06 -5.91
N GLU A 266 4.38 25.27 -5.54
CA GLU A 266 3.53 26.40 -5.15
C GLU A 266 3.03 27.22 -6.34
N ALA A 267 3.52 26.95 -7.56
CA ALA A 267 3.11 27.68 -8.74
C ALA A 267 1.75 27.17 -9.24
N GLU A 268 0.78 28.07 -9.36
CA GLU A 268 -0.50 27.78 -10.02
C GLU A 268 -0.28 27.72 -11.53
N LEU A 269 -0.38 26.52 -12.10
CA LEU A 269 -0.30 26.32 -13.54
C LEU A 269 -1.66 26.55 -14.18
N TYR A 270 -1.66 27.08 -15.40
CA TYR A 270 -2.89 27.17 -16.19
C TYR A 270 -3.41 25.77 -16.51
N ASN A 271 -4.60 25.45 -16.00
CA ASN A 271 -5.27 24.20 -16.28
C ASN A 271 -6.04 24.29 -17.61
N ASP A 272 -5.50 23.62 -18.62
CA ASP A 272 -6.03 23.57 -19.99
C ASP A 272 -6.92 22.33 -20.24
N THR A 273 -7.31 21.59 -19.20
CA THR A 273 -8.12 20.38 -19.40
C THR A 273 -9.53 20.72 -19.89
N GLU A 274 -10.00 20.02 -20.92
CA GLU A 274 -11.27 20.32 -21.60
C GLU A 274 -12.39 19.29 -21.31
N MET A 275 -12.03 18.14 -20.73
CA MET A 275 -12.96 17.02 -20.47
C MET A 275 -12.46 16.13 -19.33
N GLU A 276 -13.35 15.31 -18.77
CA GLU A 276 -13.04 14.34 -17.73
C GLU A 276 -13.14 12.90 -18.25
N VAL A 277 -12.13 12.09 -17.96
CA VAL A 277 -12.13 10.65 -18.24
C VAL A 277 -12.08 9.89 -16.92
N ILE A 278 -13.13 9.11 -16.63
CA ILE A 278 -13.21 8.27 -15.45
C ILE A 278 -12.61 6.91 -15.78
N MET A 279 -11.45 6.61 -15.23
CA MET A 279 -10.75 5.34 -15.45
C MET A 279 -11.01 4.38 -14.29
N LEU A 280 -11.80 3.33 -14.52
CA LEU A 280 -11.97 2.28 -13.52
C LEU A 280 -10.78 1.33 -13.48
N CYS A 281 -10.43 0.93 -12.26
CA CYS A 281 -9.41 -0.05 -11.94
C CYS A 281 -9.99 -1.05 -10.94
N GLY A 282 -9.88 -2.35 -11.22
CA GLY A 282 -10.40 -3.37 -10.30
C GLY A 282 -10.54 -4.73 -10.98
N LEU A 283 -10.47 -5.79 -10.17
CA LEU A 283 -10.62 -7.15 -10.64
C LEU A 283 -11.99 -7.38 -11.30
N PRO A 284 -12.14 -8.38 -12.18
CA PRO A 284 -13.46 -8.84 -12.61
C PRO A 284 -14.34 -9.16 -11.39
N GLY A 285 -15.63 -8.82 -11.45
CA GLY A 285 -16.57 -9.08 -10.35
C GLY A 285 -16.62 -8.02 -9.24
N THR A 286 -15.73 -7.01 -9.23
CA THR A 286 -15.72 -5.97 -8.15
C THR A 286 -16.85 -4.94 -8.22
N GLY A 287 -17.90 -5.19 -9.00
CA GLY A 287 -19.05 -4.27 -9.11
C GLY A 287 -18.84 -3.02 -9.98
N LYS A 288 -17.78 -2.97 -10.80
CA LYS A 288 -17.49 -1.84 -11.73
C LYS A 288 -18.72 -1.36 -12.50
N ASP A 289 -19.41 -2.25 -13.20
CA ASP A 289 -20.58 -1.88 -14.02
C ASP A 289 -21.72 -1.31 -13.17
N THR A 290 -21.94 -1.86 -11.98
CA THR A 290 -22.95 -1.36 -11.04
C THR A 290 -22.59 0.03 -10.55
N TRP A 291 -21.32 0.25 -10.19
CA TRP A 291 -20.84 1.56 -9.77
C TRP A 291 -20.99 2.61 -10.88
N ILE A 292 -20.66 2.28 -12.13
CA ILE A 292 -20.84 3.19 -13.28
C ILE A 292 -22.30 3.59 -13.43
N ARG A 293 -23.22 2.61 -13.42
CA ARG A 293 -24.67 2.88 -13.57
C ARG A 293 -25.23 3.78 -12.46
N VAL A 294 -24.64 3.74 -11.26
CA VAL A 294 -25.09 4.55 -10.12
C VAL A 294 -24.46 5.94 -10.13
N VAL A 295 -23.16 6.04 -10.39
CA VAL A 295 -22.40 7.29 -10.21
C VAL A 295 -22.32 8.11 -11.51
N TYR A 296 -22.24 7.45 -12.66
CA TYR A 296 -22.11 8.08 -13.98
C TYR A 296 -23.09 7.49 -15.01
N PRO A 297 -24.42 7.51 -14.76
CA PRO A 297 -25.41 6.88 -15.63
C PRO A 297 -25.44 7.46 -17.06
N ASP A 298 -25.16 8.75 -17.19
CA ASP A 298 -25.27 9.48 -18.47
C ASP A 298 -23.95 9.52 -19.26
N TYR A 299 -22.85 9.01 -18.70
CA TYR A 299 -21.56 9.04 -19.38
C TYR A 299 -21.47 7.92 -20.42
N PRO A 300 -21.00 8.21 -21.65
CA PRO A 300 -20.59 7.16 -22.57
C PRO A 300 -19.57 6.25 -21.89
N MET A 301 -19.68 4.95 -22.13
CA MET A 301 -18.75 3.97 -21.56
C MET A 301 -18.03 3.23 -22.67
N VAL A 302 -16.70 3.28 -22.64
CA VAL A 302 -15.85 2.38 -23.44
C VAL A 302 -15.49 1.19 -22.57
N SER A 303 -16.06 0.03 -22.90
CA SER A 303 -15.88 -1.22 -22.16
C SER A 303 -15.32 -2.31 -23.07
N LEU A 304 -14.16 -2.87 -22.71
CA LEU A 304 -13.58 -3.99 -23.46
C LEU A 304 -14.51 -5.22 -23.43
N ASP A 305 -15.26 -5.42 -22.33
CA ASP A 305 -16.18 -6.55 -22.20
C ASP A 305 -17.41 -6.39 -23.10
N ASN A 306 -17.94 -5.16 -23.24
CA ASN A 306 -19.03 -4.89 -24.17
C ASN A 306 -18.57 -5.07 -25.62
N ILE A 307 -17.41 -4.51 -25.97
CA ILE A 307 -16.83 -4.65 -27.32
C ILE A 307 -16.63 -6.13 -27.67
N ARG A 308 -16.11 -6.94 -26.74
CA ARG A 308 -15.97 -8.39 -26.97
C ARG A 308 -17.31 -9.04 -27.28
N ARG A 309 -18.36 -8.71 -26.51
CA ARG A 309 -19.70 -9.26 -26.69
C ARG A 309 -20.33 -8.85 -28.01
N GLU A 310 -20.25 -7.57 -28.35
CA GLU A 310 -20.84 -7.00 -29.57
C GLU A 310 -20.16 -7.53 -30.84
N HIS A 311 -18.85 -7.77 -30.80
CA HIS A 311 -18.07 -8.26 -31.94
C HIS A 311 -17.83 -9.77 -31.94
N GLY A 312 -18.44 -10.52 -31.00
CA GLY A 312 -18.26 -11.97 -30.89
C GLY A 312 -16.81 -12.41 -30.65
N LEU A 313 -15.99 -11.56 -30.01
CA LEU A 313 -14.58 -11.81 -29.77
C LEU A 313 -14.39 -12.66 -28.50
N SER A 314 -13.54 -13.68 -28.60
CA SER A 314 -13.24 -14.54 -27.46
C SER A 314 -12.54 -13.76 -26.33
N PRO A 315 -12.96 -13.95 -25.06
CA PRO A 315 -12.21 -13.45 -23.91
C PRO A 315 -10.88 -14.19 -23.70
N VAL A 316 -10.73 -15.38 -24.31
CA VAL A 316 -9.53 -16.22 -24.28
C VAL A 316 -8.84 -16.15 -25.65
N GLY A 317 -7.63 -15.60 -25.71
CA GLY A 317 -6.87 -15.44 -26.96
C GLY A 317 -6.43 -13.99 -27.24
N SER A 318 -6.10 -13.70 -28.51
CA SER A 318 -5.59 -12.38 -28.92
C SER A 318 -6.57 -11.26 -28.61
N GLN A 319 -6.16 -10.35 -27.71
CA GLN A 319 -6.96 -9.20 -27.28
C GLN A 319 -6.77 -7.96 -28.17
N GLN A 320 -5.95 -8.08 -29.23
CA GLN A 320 -5.52 -6.94 -30.03
C GLN A 320 -6.69 -6.20 -30.68
N GLU A 321 -7.68 -6.94 -31.19
CA GLU A 321 -8.80 -6.36 -31.91
C GLU A 321 -9.75 -5.60 -30.98
N ALA A 322 -10.11 -6.18 -29.84
CA ALA A 322 -10.92 -5.50 -28.83
C ALA A 322 -10.23 -4.23 -28.30
N VAL A 323 -8.90 -4.28 -28.09
CA VAL A 323 -8.11 -3.11 -27.69
C VAL A 323 -8.05 -2.06 -28.79
N ARG A 324 -7.93 -2.46 -30.05
CA ARG A 324 -7.93 -1.55 -31.21
C ARG A 324 -9.25 -0.78 -31.29
N ILE A 325 -10.38 -1.50 -31.26
CA ILE A 325 -11.73 -0.91 -31.30
C ILE A 325 -11.94 0.01 -30.09
N ALA A 326 -11.57 -0.42 -28.89
CA ALA A 326 -11.69 0.40 -27.68
C ALA A 326 -10.88 1.71 -27.77
N ARG A 327 -9.66 1.64 -28.32
CA ARG A 327 -8.82 2.83 -28.55
C ARG A 327 -9.41 3.76 -29.61
N GLU A 328 -10.06 3.23 -30.64
CA GLU A 328 -10.73 4.02 -31.67
C GLU A 328 -11.95 4.77 -31.09
N GLN A 329 -12.82 4.06 -30.37
CA GLN A 329 -13.97 4.66 -29.66
C GLN A 329 -13.53 5.75 -28.67
N MET A 330 -12.47 5.48 -27.89
CA MET A 330 -11.87 6.46 -26.99
C MET A 330 -11.40 7.71 -27.75
N LYS A 331 -10.62 7.55 -28.84
CA LYS A 331 -10.11 8.68 -29.63
C LYS A 331 -11.23 9.50 -30.24
N GLU A 332 -12.33 8.88 -30.66
CA GLU A 332 -13.51 9.58 -31.16
C GLU A 332 -14.12 10.48 -30.09
N LEU A 333 -14.37 9.95 -28.88
CA LEU A 333 -14.89 10.73 -27.75
C LEU A 333 -13.95 11.86 -27.35
N LEU A 334 -12.64 11.60 -27.32
CA LEU A 334 -11.62 12.61 -27.01
C LEU A 334 -11.61 13.75 -28.05
N ARG A 335 -11.72 13.45 -29.35
CA ARG A 335 -11.81 14.47 -30.41
C ARG A 335 -13.09 15.32 -30.31
N GLN A 336 -14.17 14.73 -29.82
CA GLN A 336 -15.43 15.40 -29.55
C GLN A 336 -15.42 16.19 -28.23
N LYS A 337 -14.32 16.14 -27.46
CA LYS A 337 -14.20 16.74 -26.12
C LYS A 337 -15.29 16.28 -25.15
N LYS A 338 -15.74 15.03 -25.29
CA LYS A 338 -16.83 14.47 -24.49
C LYS A 338 -16.28 13.68 -23.31
N SER A 339 -16.72 13.98 -22.09
CA SER A 339 -16.38 13.18 -20.91
C SER A 339 -16.96 11.77 -21.01
N PHE A 340 -16.21 10.76 -20.56
CA PHE A 340 -16.61 9.35 -20.66
C PHE A 340 -15.96 8.46 -19.59
N VAL A 341 -16.47 7.23 -19.47
CA VAL A 341 -15.93 6.20 -18.58
C VAL A 341 -15.11 5.18 -19.38
N TRP A 342 -13.88 4.93 -18.95
CA TRP A 342 -13.06 3.81 -19.39
C TRP A 342 -13.22 2.64 -18.42
N ASN A 343 -13.95 1.62 -18.83
CA ASN A 343 -14.20 0.42 -18.03
C ASN A 343 -13.31 -0.74 -18.51
N ALA A 344 -12.20 -0.93 -17.81
CA ALA A 344 -11.29 -2.05 -17.99
C ALA A 344 -10.72 -2.51 -16.64
N THR A 345 -10.03 -3.64 -16.60
CA THR A 345 -9.40 -4.12 -15.36
C THR A 345 -8.24 -3.22 -14.90
N SER A 346 -7.44 -2.68 -15.83
CA SER A 346 -6.45 -1.60 -15.60
C SER A 346 -5.49 -1.84 -14.42
N LEU A 347 -5.10 -3.10 -14.18
CA LEU A 347 -4.44 -3.51 -12.93
C LEU A 347 -2.97 -3.10 -12.83
N THR A 348 -2.25 -3.03 -13.95
CA THR A 348 -0.81 -2.72 -13.94
C THR A 348 -0.56 -1.22 -14.16
N PRO A 349 0.52 -0.66 -13.56
CA PRO A 349 0.91 0.72 -13.82
C PRO A 349 1.12 1.03 -15.31
N GLU A 350 1.67 0.10 -16.07
CA GLU A 350 1.92 0.24 -17.50
C GLU A 350 0.62 0.38 -18.32
N LEU A 351 -0.38 -0.47 -18.04
CA LEU A 351 -1.69 -0.38 -18.69
C LEU A 351 -2.36 0.95 -18.38
N ARG A 352 -2.26 1.43 -17.13
CA ARG A 352 -2.79 2.75 -16.74
C ARG A 352 -2.06 3.89 -17.45
N ALA A 353 -0.73 3.87 -17.45
CA ALA A 353 0.09 4.89 -18.09
C ALA A 353 -0.25 5.05 -19.58
N ASN A 354 -0.44 3.94 -20.30
CA ASN A 354 -0.81 3.98 -21.72
C ASN A 354 -2.13 4.71 -21.98
N ILE A 355 -3.13 4.53 -21.10
CA ILE A 355 -4.43 5.20 -21.22
C ILE A 355 -4.33 6.66 -20.78
N VAL A 356 -3.70 6.92 -19.63
CA VAL A 356 -3.50 8.27 -19.10
C VAL A 356 -2.78 9.13 -20.12
N ASN A 357 -1.65 8.67 -20.67
CA ASN A 357 -0.86 9.42 -21.64
C ASN A 357 -1.67 9.77 -22.89
N LEU A 358 -2.50 8.84 -23.39
CA LEU A 358 -3.38 9.10 -24.52
C LEU A 358 -4.44 10.15 -24.17
N CYS A 359 -5.12 10.03 -23.03
CA CYS A 359 -6.13 10.98 -22.60
C CYS A 359 -5.54 12.37 -22.37
N THR A 360 -4.39 12.48 -21.69
CA THR A 360 -3.75 13.77 -21.40
C THR A 360 -3.19 14.44 -22.67
N ALA A 361 -2.82 13.69 -23.70
CA ALA A 361 -2.43 14.25 -24.99
C ALA A 361 -3.60 14.95 -25.73
N TYR A 362 -4.84 14.67 -25.32
CA TYR A 362 -6.06 15.36 -25.76
C TYR A 362 -6.57 16.35 -24.71
N HIS A 363 -5.73 16.79 -23.76
CA HIS A 363 -6.11 17.70 -22.69
C HIS A 363 -7.27 17.16 -21.81
N ALA A 364 -7.35 15.85 -21.59
CA ALA A 364 -8.29 15.29 -20.62
C ALA A 364 -7.73 15.30 -19.20
N TYR A 365 -8.58 15.64 -18.22
CA TYR A 365 -8.39 15.30 -16.83
C TYR A 365 -8.76 13.84 -16.61
N VAL A 366 -7.85 13.03 -16.04
CA VAL A 366 -8.09 11.61 -15.80
C VAL A 366 -8.29 11.34 -14.32
N LYS A 367 -9.49 10.89 -13.96
CA LYS A 367 -9.83 10.47 -12.60
C LYS A 367 -9.81 8.96 -12.50
N MET A 368 -8.86 8.41 -11.75
CA MET A 368 -8.81 6.97 -11.49
C MET A 368 -9.70 6.59 -10.31
N VAL A 369 -10.49 5.54 -10.48
CA VAL A 369 -11.33 4.99 -9.42
C VAL A 369 -10.99 3.52 -9.26
N PHE A 370 -10.45 3.18 -8.08
CA PHE A 370 -10.15 1.81 -7.71
C PHE A 370 -11.33 1.20 -6.95
N LEU A 371 -11.76 0.02 -7.37
CA LEU A 371 -12.82 -0.77 -6.73
C LEU A 371 -12.25 -2.11 -6.30
N GLU A 372 -12.36 -2.38 -5.01
CA GLU A 372 -11.99 -3.63 -4.34
C GLU A 372 -13.21 -4.17 -3.61
N THR A 373 -13.31 -5.49 -3.54
CA THR A 373 -14.25 -6.20 -2.69
C THR A 373 -13.46 -7.01 -1.67
N ASP A 374 -14.14 -7.38 -0.61
CA ASP A 374 -13.76 -8.37 0.38
C ASP A 374 -13.23 -9.68 -0.27
#